data_AF-A0A7L2XPQ8-F1
#
_entry.id   AF-A0A7L2XPQ8-F1
#
_cell.length_a   1.000
_cell.length_b   1.000
_cell.length_c   1.000
_cell.angle_alpha   90.00
_cell.angle_beta   90.00
_cell.angle_gamma   90.00
#
_symmetry.space_group_name_H-M   'P 1'
#
loop_
_entity.id
_entity.type
_entity.pdbx_description
1 polymer ?
#
loop_
_entity_poly.entity_id
_entity_poly.type
_entity_poly.pdbx_seq_one_letter_code
_entity_poly.pdbx_strand_id
1 'polypeptide(L)'
;LDQIRNNPHISLTDFIKTCAHVGTEQYRVDLLATALAQRLRVAQAAIKCFDCGEEGHVKKQCSNRKQGNKKPGKPCPRCKKGYHWSNECHSKYDKDGNLLPPRQKRGTRSSAPQKARIQPHQTHT
;
A
#
# COMPACT_ATOMS: atom_id res chain seq x y z
N LEU A 1 29.57 -6.67 20.18
CA LEU A 1 30.94 -7.21 20.34
C LEU A 1 31.99 -6.26 19.75
N ASP A 2 31.72 -5.59 18.63
CA ASP A 2 32.68 -4.64 18.02
C ASP A 2 33.08 -3.47 18.93
N GLN A 3 32.15 -2.98 19.76
CA GLN A 3 32.41 -1.91 20.75
C GLN A 3 33.37 -2.35 21.87
N ILE A 4 33.46 -3.65 22.15
CA ILE A 4 34.29 -4.24 23.23
C ILE A 4 35.69 -4.55 22.70
N ARG A 5 35.77 -5.05 21.46
CA ARG A 5 37.04 -5.42 20.81
C ARG A 5 37.99 -4.24 20.57
N ASN A 6 37.43 -3.03 20.44
CA ASN A 6 38.19 -1.82 20.15
C ASN A 6 38.55 -0.99 21.40
N ASN A 7 38.20 -1.47 22.61
CA ASN A 7 38.49 -0.75 23.85
C ASN A 7 39.79 -1.28 24.51
N PRO A 8 40.86 -0.49 24.59
CA PRO A 8 42.17 -0.92 25.09
C PRO A 8 42.21 -1.20 26.61
N HIS A 9 41.16 -0.81 27.36
CA HIS A 9 41.06 -1.03 28.81
C HIS A 9 40.09 -2.15 29.20
N ILE A 10 39.66 -2.99 28.24
CA ILE A 10 38.73 -4.09 28.49
C ILE A 10 39.39 -5.20 29.35
N SER A 11 38.75 -5.59 30.45
CA SER A 11 39.24 -6.71 31.27
C SER A 11 38.67 -8.05 30.81
N LEU A 12 39.34 -9.16 31.17
CA LEU A 12 38.83 -10.52 30.92
C LEU A 12 37.42 -10.72 31.52
N THR A 13 37.18 -10.16 32.70
CA THR A 13 35.89 -10.21 33.38
C THR A 13 34.79 -9.51 32.57
N ASP A 14 35.12 -8.41 31.88
CA ASP A 14 34.15 -7.70 31.05
C ASP A 14 33.78 -8.52 29.81
N PHE A 15 34.74 -9.21 29.19
CA PHE A 15 34.46 -10.18 28.13
C PHE A 15 33.50 -11.28 28.61
N ILE A 16 33.76 -11.89 29.75
CA ILE A 16 32.91 -12.95 30.32
C ILE A 16 31.49 -12.43 30.57
N LYS A 17 31.35 -11.25 31.17
CA LYS A 17 30.04 -10.62 31.41
C LYS A 17 29.26 -10.40 30.12
N THR A 18 29.92 -10.05 29.02
CA THR A 18 29.23 -9.81 27.73
C THR A 18 28.74 -11.09 27.08
N CYS A 19 29.39 -12.22 27.36
CA CYS A 19 29.00 -13.53 26.87
C CYS A 19 27.95 -14.22 27.77
N ALA A 20 27.68 -13.71 28.98
CA ALA A 20 26.85 -14.38 29.98
C ALA A 20 25.42 -14.71 29.50
N HIS A 21 24.89 -13.96 28.53
CA HIS A 21 23.56 -14.19 27.98
C HIS A 21 23.54 -15.21 26.83
N VAL A 22 24.69 -15.48 26.21
CA VAL A 22 24.79 -16.37 25.04
C VAL A 22 24.46 -17.81 25.46
N GLY A 23 23.55 -18.44 24.73
CA GLY A 23 23.13 -19.83 24.98
C GLY A 23 21.96 -19.97 25.96
N THR A 24 21.50 -18.88 26.59
CA THR A 24 20.25 -18.87 27.35
C THR A 24 19.02 -19.05 26.43
N GLU A 25 17.89 -19.47 26.99
CA GLU A 25 16.63 -19.53 26.24
C GLU A 25 16.19 -18.15 25.73
N GLN A 26 16.44 -17.10 26.51
CA GLN A 26 16.16 -15.72 26.09
C GLN A 26 16.94 -15.36 24.82
N TYR A 27 18.24 -15.68 24.76
CA TYR A 27 19.06 -15.46 23.57
C TYR A 27 18.51 -16.20 22.34
N ARG A 28 18.02 -17.43 22.52
CA ARG A 28 17.41 -18.22 21.42
C ARG A 28 16.12 -17.59 20.92
N VAL A 29 15.27 -17.14 21.84
CA VAL A 29 14.01 -16.46 21.51
C VAL A 29 14.27 -15.14 20.80
N ASP A 30 15.23 -14.34 21.28
CA ASP A 30 15.58 -13.05 20.66
C ASP A 30 16.17 -13.23 19.27
N LEU A 31 17.01 -14.25 19.07
CA LEU A 31 17.56 -14.61 17.77
C LEU A 31 16.44 -14.99 16.80
N LEU A 32 15.49 -15.83 17.24
CA LEU A 32 14.34 -16.22 16.44
C LEU A 32 13.44 -15.01 16.11
N ALA A 33 13.12 -14.18 17.10
CA ALA A 33 12.30 -12.99 16.94
C ALA A 33 12.94 -12.01 15.94
N THR A 34 14.25 -11.82 16.02
CA THR A 34 15.01 -10.97 15.09
C THR A 34 14.93 -11.50 13.66
N ALA A 35 15.16 -12.81 13.47
CA ALA A 35 15.08 -13.43 12.15
C ALA A 35 13.68 -13.31 11.53
N LEU A 36 12.63 -13.51 12.34
CA LEU A 36 11.26 -13.33 11.88
C LEU A 36 10.96 -11.87 11.55
N ALA A 37 11.36 -10.93 12.40
CA ALA A 37 11.18 -9.50 12.16
C ALA A 37 11.84 -9.04 10.86
N GLN A 38 13.04 -9.56 10.54
CA GLN A 38 13.71 -9.30 9.25
C GLN A 38 12.87 -9.81 8.07
N ARG A 39 12.34 -11.04 8.15
CA ARG A 39 11.48 -11.58 7.09
C ARG A 39 10.19 -10.77 6.91
N LEU A 40 9.57 -10.35 8.00
CA LEU A 40 8.38 -9.49 7.96
C LEU A 40 8.69 -8.12 7.37
N ARG A 41 9.85 -7.52 7.67
CA ARG A 41 10.27 -6.25 7.05
C ARG A 41 10.45 -6.37 5.54
N VAL A 42 11.10 -7.44 5.07
CA VAL A 42 11.25 -7.69 3.62
C VAL A 42 9.89 -7.91 2.95
N ALA A 43 9.02 -8.71 3.58
CA ALA A 43 7.67 -8.93 3.07
C ALA A 43 6.87 -7.62 3.00
N GLN A 44 6.92 -6.81 4.05
CA GLN A 44 6.25 -5.50 4.11
C GLN A 44 6.80 -4.53 3.05
N ALA A 45 8.12 -4.52 2.83
CA ALA A 45 8.76 -3.72 1.79
C ALA A 45 8.24 -4.08 0.40
N ALA A 46 7.98 -5.35 0.13
CA ALA A 46 7.46 -5.82 -1.16
C ALA A 46 5.96 -5.55 -1.40
N ILE A 47 5.21 -5.13 -0.37
CA ILE A 47 3.77 -4.85 -0.51
C ILE A 47 3.58 -3.58 -1.34
N LYS A 48 2.89 -3.70 -2.47
CA LYS A 48 2.46 -2.57 -3.28
C LYS A 48 1.11 -2.02 -2.82
N CYS A 49 1.04 -0.71 -2.68
CA CYS A 49 -0.18 0.00 -2.34
C CYS A 49 -1.17 -0.04 -3.50
N PHE A 50 -2.39 -0.53 -3.25
CA PHE A 50 -3.46 -0.60 -4.25
C PHE A 50 -3.97 0.76 -4.75
N ASP A 51 -3.58 1.87 -4.11
CA ASP A 51 -4.05 3.20 -4.47
C ASP A 51 -3.02 3.99 -5.28
N CYS A 52 -1.80 4.15 -4.74
CA CYS A 52 -0.71 4.87 -5.43
C CYS A 52 0.19 3.96 -6.28
N GLY A 53 0.25 2.65 -6.00
CA GLY A 53 1.11 1.69 -6.71
C GLY A 53 2.54 1.57 -6.15
N GLU A 54 2.94 2.43 -5.22
CA GLU A 54 4.25 2.39 -4.56
C GLU A 54 4.33 1.26 -3.53
N GLU A 55 5.54 0.79 -3.25
CA GLU A 55 5.79 -0.31 -2.33
C GLU A 55 6.01 0.14 -0.86
N GLY A 56 6.15 -0.82 0.04
CA GLY A 56 6.38 -0.60 1.48
C GLY A 56 5.13 -0.34 2.33
N HIS A 57 3.95 -0.15 1.75
CA HIS A 57 2.75 0.20 2.52
C HIS A 57 1.44 -0.29 1.87
N VAL A 58 0.41 -0.45 2.71
CA VAL A 58 -0.96 -0.73 2.24
C VAL A 58 -1.76 0.55 2.06
N LYS A 59 -2.89 0.49 1.34
CA LYS A 59 -3.81 1.63 1.10
C LYS A 59 -4.17 2.42 2.38
N LYS A 60 -4.31 1.75 3.53
CA LYS A 60 -4.63 2.41 4.81
C LYS A 60 -3.50 3.32 5.31
N GLN A 61 -2.25 3.04 4.94
CA GLN A 61 -1.06 3.79 5.35
C GLN A 61 -0.55 4.73 4.24
N CYS A 62 -1.23 4.79 3.10
CA CYS A 62 -0.82 5.64 1.99
C CYS A 62 -1.01 7.12 2.34
N SER A 63 0.08 7.90 2.29
CA SER A 63 0.05 9.36 2.47
C SER A 63 -0.52 10.06 1.23
N ASN A 64 -0.20 9.53 0.04
CA ASN A 64 -0.67 10.00 -1.25
C ASN A 64 -1.96 9.30 -1.67
N ARG A 65 -2.94 9.21 -0.76
CA ARG A 65 -4.23 8.61 -1.12
C ARG A 65 -4.76 9.34 -2.33
N LYS A 66 -4.98 8.62 -3.44
CA LYS A 66 -5.72 9.18 -4.56
C LYS A 66 -7.08 9.49 -3.96
N GLN A 67 -7.41 10.78 -3.88
CA GLN A 67 -8.62 11.26 -3.22
C GLN A 67 -9.81 10.46 -3.76
N GLY A 68 -10.21 9.45 -3.00
CA GLY A 68 -11.10 8.40 -3.48
C GLY A 68 -12.39 9.06 -3.90
N ASN A 69 -12.79 8.81 -5.15
CA ASN A 69 -14.05 9.30 -5.73
C ASN A 69 -14.43 10.68 -5.22
N LYS A 70 -13.70 11.72 -5.65
CA LYS A 70 -14.23 13.09 -5.55
C LYS A 70 -15.66 13.04 -6.08
N LYS A 71 -16.61 13.40 -5.21
CA LYS A 71 -18.00 13.60 -5.64
C LYS A 71 -17.96 14.56 -6.82
N PRO A 72 -18.74 14.32 -7.89
CA PRO A 72 -18.74 15.24 -9.02
C PRO A 72 -19.09 16.64 -8.51
N GLY A 73 -18.46 17.69 -9.05
CA GLY A 73 -18.77 19.07 -8.67
C GLY A 73 -20.14 19.55 -9.16
N LYS A 74 -20.87 18.71 -9.90
CA LYS A 74 -22.22 18.97 -10.41
C LYS A 74 -23.21 17.95 -9.83
N PRO A 75 -24.49 18.33 -9.65
CA PRO A 75 -25.53 17.38 -9.26
C PRO A 75 -25.63 16.23 -10.25
N CYS A 76 -26.03 15.05 -9.76
CA CYS A 76 -26.25 13.87 -10.58
C CYS A 76 -27.16 14.22 -11.76
N PRO A 77 -26.74 13.99 -13.02
CA PRO A 77 -27.54 14.35 -14.17
C PRO A 77 -28.82 13.51 -14.28
N ARG A 78 -28.91 12.38 -13.55
CA ARG A 78 -30.08 11.50 -13.53
C ARG A 78 -31.15 11.97 -12.55
N CYS A 79 -30.83 12.08 -11.26
CA CYS A 79 -31.82 12.43 -10.24
C CYS A 79 -31.79 13.90 -9.80
N LYS A 80 -30.73 14.65 -10.11
CA LYS A 80 -30.51 16.04 -9.72
C LYS A 80 -30.60 16.33 -8.21
N LYS A 81 -30.64 15.30 -7.34
CA LYS A 81 -30.87 15.41 -5.88
C LYS A 81 -29.62 15.24 -5.02
N GLY A 82 -28.45 14.99 -5.63
CA GLY A 82 -27.20 14.84 -4.89
C GLY A 82 -25.97 14.83 -5.79
N TYR A 83 -24.79 14.85 -5.19
CA TYR A 83 -23.51 14.89 -5.88
C TYR A 83 -22.88 13.50 -5.91
N HIS A 84 -23.30 12.71 -6.90
CA HIS A 84 -22.81 11.37 -7.17
C HIS A 84 -22.85 11.09 -8.68
N TRP A 85 -22.05 10.13 -9.13
CA TRP A 85 -22.00 9.74 -10.53
C TRP A 85 -23.26 8.98 -10.95
N SER A 86 -23.65 9.06 -12.22
CA SER A 86 -24.88 8.40 -12.73
C SER A 86 -24.90 6.88 -12.49
N ASN A 87 -23.73 6.25 -12.46
CA ASN A 87 -23.58 4.82 -12.17
C ASN A 87 -23.76 4.47 -10.69
N GLU A 88 -23.71 5.46 -9.80
CA GLU A 88 -23.90 5.34 -8.34
C GLU A 88 -25.27 5.89 -7.90
N CYS A 89 -26.11 6.30 -8.86
CA CYS A 89 -27.43 6.85 -8.60
C CYS A 89 -28.44 5.74 -8.24
N HIS A 90 -28.90 5.76 -6.99
CA HIS A 90 -29.91 4.86 -6.42
C HIS A 90 -31.28 5.52 -6.24
N SER A 91 -31.44 6.81 -6.60
CA SER A 91 -32.73 7.50 -6.53
C SER A 91 -33.73 6.90 -7.51
N LYS A 92 -34.99 6.77 -7.10
CA LYS A 92 -36.12 6.40 -7.97
C LYS A 92 -36.81 7.62 -8.60
N TYR A 93 -36.68 8.78 -7.97
CA TYR A 93 -37.31 10.03 -8.35
C TYR A 93 -36.25 11.11 -8.64
N ASP A 94 -36.60 12.07 -9.49
CA ASP A 94 -35.82 13.29 -9.66
C ASP A 94 -36.06 14.27 -8.49
N LYS A 95 -35.44 15.45 -8.58
CA LYS A 95 -35.61 16.54 -7.61
C LYS A 95 -37.03 17.13 -7.60
N ASP A 96 -37.78 16.95 -8.70
CA ASP A 96 -39.10 17.53 -8.96
C ASP A 96 -40.23 16.54 -8.62
N GLY A 97 -39.89 15.29 -8.23
CA GLY A 97 -40.82 14.24 -7.82
C GLY A 97 -41.22 13.26 -8.93
N ASN A 98 -40.69 13.41 -10.15
CA ASN A 98 -41.00 12.53 -11.27
C ASN A 98 -40.19 11.23 -11.20
N LEU A 99 -40.78 10.13 -11.69
CA LEU A 99 -40.10 8.83 -11.78
C LEU A 99 -38.96 8.89 -12.81
N LEU A 100 -37.79 8.36 -12.42
CA LEU A 100 -36.63 8.32 -13.30
C LEU A 100 -36.76 7.23 -14.37
N PRO A 101 -36.25 7.49 -15.59
CA PRO A 101 -36.23 6.49 -16.66
C PRO A 101 -35.37 5.27 -16.26
N PRO A 102 -35.67 4.07 -16.79
CA PRO A 102 -34.91 2.85 -16.52
C PRO A 102 -33.42 3.01 -16.81
N ARG A 103 -32.57 2.35 -16.01
CA ARG A 103 -31.12 2.42 -16.17
C ARG A 103 -30.72 1.63 -17.41
N GLN A 104 -30.55 2.31 -18.54
CA GLN A 104 -29.99 1.69 -19.74
C GLN A 104 -28.58 1.20 -19.43
N LYS A 105 -28.40 -0.12 -19.36
CA LYS A 105 -27.08 -0.75 -19.33
C LYS A 105 -26.45 -0.49 -20.69
N ARG A 106 -25.65 0.58 -20.80
CA ARG A 106 -24.88 0.83 -22.00
C ARG A 106 -23.82 -0.28 -22.09
N GLY A 107 -24.06 -1.24 -22.97
CA GLY A 107 -23.19 -2.37 -23.24
C GLY A 107 -21.77 -1.91 -23.55
N THR A 108 -20.82 -2.69 -23.03
CA THR A 108 -19.43 -2.86 -23.48
C THR A 108 -18.96 -1.87 -24.55
N ARG A 109 -18.14 -0.90 -24.14
CA ARG A 109 -17.26 -0.23 -25.11
C ARG A 109 -16.31 -1.30 -25.62
N SER A 110 -16.40 -1.63 -26.90
CA SER A 110 -15.40 -2.44 -27.59
C SER A 110 -14.03 -1.83 -27.35
N SER A 111 -13.17 -2.55 -26.65
CA SER A 111 -11.76 -2.19 -26.46
C SER A 111 -11.10 -2.21 -27.83
N ALA A 112 -10.77 -1.04 -28.39
CA ALA A 112 -9.80 -0.96 -29.47
C ALA A 112 -8.44 -1.48 -28.94
N PRO A 113 -7.74 -2.36 -29.66
CA PRO A 113 -6.49 -2.94 -29.18
C PRO A 113 -5.40 -1.87 -29.08
N GLN A 114 -4.84 -1.70 -27.88
CA GLN A 114 -3.67 -0.87 -27.65
C GLN A 114 -2.48 -1.50 -28.37
N LYS A 115 -1.97 -0.83 -29.42
CA LYS A 115 -0.70 -1.20 -30.03
C LYS A 115 0.41 -1.02 -28.99
N ALA A 116 1.12 -2.11 -28.70
CA ALA A 116 2.31 -2.10 -27.86
C ALA A 116 3.38 -1.18 -28.49
N ARG A 117 3.74 -0.11 -27.80
CA ARG A 117 4.89 0.73 -28.14
C ARG A 117 6.11 0.15 -27.44
N ILE A 118 6.92 -0.59 -28.17
CA ILE A 118 8.25 -1.05 -27.74
C ILE A 118 9.13 0.21 -27.62
N GLN A 119 9.70 0.46 -26.44
CA GLN A 119 10.76 1.46 -26.26
C GLN A 119 12.12 0.76 -26.40
N PRO A 120 13.06 1.26 -27.22
CA PRO A 120 14.40 0.70 -27.29
C PRO A 120 15.20 1.07 -26.02
N HIS A 121 15.87 0.06 -25.47
CA HIS A 121 16.81 0.17 -24.37
C HIS A 121 18.09 0.86 -24.86
N GLN A 122 18.51 1.94 -24.22
CA GLN A 122 19.84 2.53 -24.47
C GLN A 122 20.87 1.82 -23.58
N THR A 123 21.91 1.27 -24.20
CA THR A 123 23.12 0.77 -23.56
C THR A 123 24.09 1.93 -23.38
N HIS A 124 24.51 2.19 -22.15
CA HIS A 124 25.64 3.09 -21.89
C HIS A 124 26.92 2.28 -21.77
N THR A 125 27.93 2.72 -22.53
CA THR A 125 29.34 2.33 -22.53
C THR A 125 30.01 2.59 -21.20
#